data_AF-A0A852UL64-F1
#
_entry.id   AF-A0A852UL64-F1
#
_cell.length_a   1.000
_cell.length_b   1.000
_cell.length_c   1.000
_cell.angle_alpha   90.00
_cell.angle_beta   90.00
_cell.angle_gamma   90.00
#
_symmetry.space_group_name_H-M   'P 1'
#
loop_
_entity.id
_entity.type
_entity.pdbx_description
1 polymer ?
#
loop_
_entity_poly.entity_id
_entity_poly.type
_entity_poly.pdbx_seq_one_letter_code
_entity_poly.pdbx_strand_id
1 'polypeptide(L)' 'MDAIMMLGWLLEHDVNALIRVDAERGGIRPWTFHASGGPQDDRWTVRADAYSAEECLQQVRKALRAHGLDLPEQGS' A
#
# COMPACT_ATOMS: atom_id res chain seq x y z
N MET A 1 8.14 2.50 8.02
CA MET A 1 8.14 1.08 7.68
C MET A 1 8.49 1.04 6.23
N ASP A 2 9.54 0.32 5.84
CA ASP A 2 9.88 0.20 4.43
C ASP A 2 8.82 -0.63 3.69
N ALA A 3 8.91 -0.64 2.36
CA ALA A 3 7.93 -1.32 1.52
C ALA A 3 7.89 -2.84 1.79
N ILE A 4 9.02 -3.49 2.04
CA ILE A 4 9.09 -4.94 2.22
C ILE A 4 8.45 -5.34 3.54
N MET A 5 8.75 -4.62 4.62
CA MET A 5 8.09 -4.83 5.91
C MET A 5 6.57 -4.62 5.81
N MET A 6 6.12 -3.59 5.09
CA MET A 6 4.70 -3.32 4.88
C MET A 6 4.02 -4.47 4.13
N LEU A 7 4.64 -4.96 3.05
CA LEU A 7 4.11 -6.09 2.28
C LEU A 7 4.05 -7.37 3.12
N GLY A 8 5.06 -7.63 3.95
CA GLY A 8 5.06 -8.77 4.88
C GLY A 8 3.92 -8.70 5.89
N TRP A 9 3.74 -7.55 6.54
CA TRP A 9 2.64 -7.37 7.50
C TRP A 9 1.25 -7.51 6.84
N LEU A 10 1.08 -6.98 5.63
CA LEU A 10 -0.18 -7.10 4.88
C LEU A 10 -0.48 -8.55 4.48
N LEU A 11 0.53 -9.32 4.10
CA LEU A 11 0.39 -10.75 3.82
C LEU A 11 -0.11 -11.52 5.05
N GLU A 12 0.43 -11.23 6.25
CA GLU A 12 -0.01 -11.84 7.50
C GLU A 12 -1.48 -11.53 7.87
N HIS A 13 -2.07 -10.50 7.25
CA HIS A 13 -3.45 -10.05 7.46
C HIS A 13 -4.36 -10.37 6.27
N ASP A 14 -4.00 -11.34 5.43
CA ASP A 14 -4.76 -11.77 4.25
C ASP A 14 -5.05 -10.64 3.24
N VAL A 15 -4.17 -9.62 3.18
CA VAL A 15 -4.26 -8.51 2.22
C VAL A 15 -3.34 -8.78 1.03
N ASN A 16 -3.93 -8.80 -0.17
CA ASN A 16 -3.15 -8.81 -1.41
C ASN A 16 -2.55 -7.42 -1.63
N ALA A 17 -1.24 -7.34 -1.82
CA ALA A 17 -0.56 -6.07 -2.02
C ALA A 17 0.53 -6.15 -3.09
N LEU A 18 0.73 -5.05 -3.81
CA LEU A 18 1.85 -4.86 -4.73
C LEU A 18 2.33 -3.40 -4.67
N ILE A 19 3.64 -3.22 -4.79
CA ILE A 19 4.26 -1.94 -5.14
C ILE A 19 5.00 -2.13 -6.46
N ARG A 20 4.82 -1.19 -7.40
CA ARG A 20 5.47 -1.23 -8.71
C ARG A 20 5.98 0.15 -9.11
N VAL A 21 6.96 0.14 -10.00
CA VAL A 21 7.46 1.33 -10.71
C VAL A 21 7.10 1.19 -12.19
N ASP A 22 6.57 2.26 -12.77
CA ASP A 22 6.12 2.35 -14.14
C ASP A 22 6.98 3.38 -14.89
N ALA A 23 8.04 2.90 -15.55
CA ALA A 23 8.97 3.76 -16.28
C ALA A 23 8.35 4.41 -17.52
N GLU A 24 7.26 3.83 -18.05
CA GLU A 24 6.57 4.31 -19.25
C GLU A 24 5.70 5.55 -18.97
N ARG A 25 5.45 5.89 -17.70
CA ARG A 25 4.70 7.10 -17.29
C ARG A 25 5.44 8.42 -17.53
N GLY A 26 6.63 8.40 -18.13
CA GLY A 26 7.39 9.62 -18.42
C GLY A 26 7.69 10.48 -17.18
N GLY A 27 7.87 9.84 -16.02
CA GLY A 27 8.14 10.51 -14.74
C GLY A 27 6.92 11.06 -13.99
N ILE A 28 5.70 10.94 -14.53
CA ILE A 28 4.48 11.38 -13.83
C ILE A 28 4.01 10.29 -12.88
N ARG A 29 4.26 10.47 -11.57
CA ARG A 29 3.86 9.54 -10.50
C ARG A 29 4.15 8.08 -10.87
N PRO A 30 5.42 7.70 -11.08
CA PRO A 30 5.79 6.39 -11.59
C PRO A 30 5.57 5.27 -10.57
N TRP A 31 5.41 5.59 -9.29
CA TRP A 31 5.16 4.61 -8.25
C TRP A 31 3.67 4.36 -8.10
N THR A 32 3.28 3.08 -8.09
CA THR A 32 1.92 2.65 -7.74
C THR A 32 2.04 1.65 -6.58
N PHE A 33 1.24 1.85 -5.54
CA PHE A 33 0.95 0.83 -4.54
C PHE A 33 -0.53 0.48 -4.64
N HIS A 34 -0.83 -0.82 -4.63
CA HIS A 34 -2.19 -1.33 -4.62
C HIS A 34 -2.34 -2.36 -3.51
N ALA A 35 -3.43 -2.28 -2.75
CA ALA A 35 -3.83 -3.27 -1.75
C ALA A 35 -5.31 -3.62 -1.92
N SER A 36 -5.67 -4.86 -1.60
CA SER A 36 -7.06 -5.29 -1.54
C SER A 36 -7.24 -6.41 -0.54
N GLY A 37 -8.35 -6.38 0.20
CA GLY A 37 -8.68 -7.37 1.22
C GLY A 37 -10.18 -7.40 1.49
N GLY A 38 -10.57 -8.14 2.53
CA GLY A 38 -11.97 -8.34 2.90
C GLY A 38 -12.62 -9.54 2.20
N PRO A 39 -13.79 -9.98 2.72
CA PRO A 39 -14.55 -11.08 2.14
C PRO A 39 -15.03 -10.75 0.73
N GLN A 40 -15.39 -11.77 -0.06
CA GLN A 40 -15.71 -11.60 -1.48
C GLN A 40 -16.82 -10.57 -1.73
N ASP A 41 -17.83 -10.51 -0.87
CA ASP A 41 -18.98 -9.61 -1.00
C ASP A 41 -18.72 -8.19 -0.45
N ASP A 42 -17.60 -7.97 0.25
CA ASP A 42 -17.21 -6.67 0.82
C ASP A 42 -15.71 -6.40 0.59
N ARG A 43 -15.23 -6.77 -0.60
CA ARG A 43 -13.83 -6.60 -0.96
C ARG A 43 -13.53 -5.12 -1.16
N TRP A 44 -12.59 -4.59 -0.38
CA TRP A 44 -12.09 -3.24 -0.52
C TRP A 44 -10.80 -3.20 -1.35
N THR A 45 -10.53 -2.04 -1.94
CA THR A 45 -9.29 -1.78 -2.68
C THR A 45 -8.74 -0.41 -2.32
N VAL A 46 -7.41 -0.30 -2.24
CA VAL A 46 -6.67 0.93 -2.03
C VAL A 46 -5.62 1.05 -3.13
N ARG A 47 -5.51 2.23 -3.71
CA ARG A 47 -4.47 2.56 -4.70
C ARG A 47 -3.88 3.93 -4.38
N ALA A 48 -2.55 4.02 -4.38
CA ALA A 48 -1.84 5.29 -4.36
C ALA A 48 -0.88 5.37 -5.56
N ASP A 49 -0.86 6.52 -6.22
CA ASP A 49 0.09 6.86 -7.28
C ASP A 49 0.90 8.08 -6.82
N ALA A 50 2.23 7.95 -6.82
CA ALA A 50 3.14 8.90 -6.17
C ALA A 50 4.46 9.09 -6.93
N TYR A 51 5.19 10.17 -6.62
CA TYR A 51 6.49 10.46 -7.22
C TYR A 51 7.63 9.67 -6.58
N SER A 52 7.44 9.17 -5.36
CA SER A 52 8.39 8.31 -4.65
C SER A 52 7.72 7.10 -4.01
N ALA A 53 8.51 6.07 -3.70
CA ALA A 53 8.04 4.92 -2.95
C ALA A 53 7.51 5.33 -1.57
N GLU A 54 8.22 6.22 -0.87
CA GLU A 54 7.85 6.70 0.46
C GLU A 54 6.49 7.41 0.48
N GLU A 55 6.28 8.34 -0.46
CA GLU A 55 5.00 9.04 -0.60
C GLU A 55 3.86 8.04 -0.84
N CYS A 56 4.11 7.02 -1.66
CA CYS A 56 3.16 5.94 -1.93
C CYS A 56 2.78 5.18 -0.64
N LEU A 57 3.78 4.78 0.15
CA LEU A 57 3.58 4.07 1.42
C LEU A 57 2.82 4.92 2.44
N GLN A 58 3.11 6.22 2.54
CA GLN A 58 2.40 7.12 3.45
C GLN A 58 0.92 7.28 3.07
N GLN A 59 0.63 7.47 1.78
CA GLN A 59 -0.75 7.58 1.29
C GLN A 59 -1.53 6.28 1.53
N VAL A 60 -0.93 5.12 1.23
CA VAL A 60 -1.57 3.83 1.47
C VAL A 60 -1.78 3.56 2.95
N ARG A 61 -0.81 3.85 3.83
CA ARG A 61 -0.99 3.68 5.28
C ARG A 61 -2.20 4.45 5.79
N LYS A 62 -2.39 5.70 5.33
CA LYS A 62 -3.56 6.51 5.69
C LYS A 62 -4.86 5.88 5.20
N ALA A 63 -4.89 5.35 3.98
CA ALA A 63 -6.08 4.72 3.41
C ALA A 63 -6.42 3.37 4.09
N LEU A 64 -5.41 2.54 4.37
CA LEU A 64 -5.58 1.25 5.06
C LEU A 64 -6.14 1.41 6.47
N ARG A 65 -5.79 2.49 7.18
CA ARG A 65 -6.37 2.81 8.49
C ARG A 65 -7.90 2.97 8.43
N ALA A 66 -8.45 3.48 7.32
CA ALA A 66 -9.89 3.58 7.13
C ALA A 66 -10.59 2.20 7.01
N HIS A 67 -9.83 1.15 6.75
CA HIS A 67 -10.28 -0.24 6.69
C HIS A 67 -9.89 -1.04 7.95
N GLY A 68 -9.52 -0.37 9.05
CA GLY A 68 -9.15 -1.01 10.31
C GLY A 68 -7.75 -1.63 10.34
N LEU A 69 -6.94 -1.42 9.31
CA LEU A 69 -5.57 -1.89 9.24
C LEU A 69 -4.63 -0.77 9.72
N ASP A 70 -4.35 -0.74 11.02
CA ASP A 70 -3.39 0.20 11.61
C ASP A 70 -1.99 -0.43 11.66
N LEU A 71 -1.20 -0.13 10.64
CA LEU A 71 0.16 -0.66 10.54
C LEU A 71 1.02 -0.16 11.70
N PRO A 72 1.88 -1.03 12.26
CA PRO A 72 2.74 -0.65 13.36
C PRO A 72 3.65 0.50 12.92
N GLU A 73 3.80 1.48 13.81
CA GLU A 73 4.79 2.54 13.61
C GLU A 73 6.18 1.89 13.58
N GLN A 74 7.15 2.48 12.89
CA GLN A 74 8.52 2.02 13.07
C GLN A 74 8.86 2.15 14.55
N GLY A 75 9.43 1.10 15.13
CA GLY A 75 9.73 1.05 16.56
C GLY A 75 10.40 2.34 17.04
N SER A 76 9.94 2.80 18.20
CA SER A 76 10.69 3.67 19.10
C SER A 76 12.02 3.04 19.49
#